data_AF-A0A1I2GCF0-F1
#
_entry.id   AF-A0A1I2GCF0-F1
#
_cell.length_a   1.000
_cell.length_b   1.000
_cell.length_c   1.000
_cell.angle_alpha   90.00
_cell.angle_beta   90.00
_cell.angle_gamma   90.00
#
_symmetry.space_group_name_H-M   'P 1'
#
loop_
_entity.id
_entity.type
_entity.pdbx_description
1 polymer ?
#
loop_
_entity_poly.entity_id
_entity_poly.type
_entity_poly.pdbx_seq_one_letter_code
_entity_poly.pdbx_strand_id
1 'polypeptide(L)'
;MIIGTADADTNGTNSGSSHVVFGKANFAATLDVSSLDGSNGFRLDGAANDFSGASVSSAGDVNGDGFDDVIIGAPNANQSGGYYTYPGGASYVVFGKVSGFDAAMNLSSLDGSNGFRLDGSGRSRSGIEVNSAGDINGDGFDDVLIIGQSVSRYGAIFDSSYVVFGKASGFDAALDLSSLDGSNGFSLFGDSSYYGGQFNVNSAGDINGDGFDDLIIGESGADPNDTNSGSSYMVFGKASGFNAVIDLPSLDSNSDLRLDGVAAYDSSGGSVSSAGDVNGDDFDDVIIGAPGADPNGENSGSSYVVFGRNEFTDDDVIRGTPGDDNLIGTPEAERFEAGDGNDRMIGRGGADEFLGGAGDDYSRVSDLDFESVDGGIGNDVLALGGSGLNLNLTDIGDKINGIETIRLFGTGDNTLTLTAADVLNLSDTSNTLKVNGDAGDRIFGLSHGWGDGGIHDDFHTFFNDAAVLLVGINVATDFV
;
A
#
# COMPACT_ATOMS: atom_id res chain seq x y z
N MET A 1 23.67 -3.43 10.65
CA MET A 1 23.09 -4.68 11.21
C MET A 1 23.06 -4.54 12.71
N ILE A 2 21.95 -4.91 13.36
CA ILE A 2 21.79 -4.86 14.80
C ILE A 2 21.47 -6.27 15.30
N ILE A 3 22.03 -6.65 16.45
CA ILE A 3 21.89 -7.99 17.02
C ILE A 3 21.55 -7.87 18.50
N GLY A 4 20.38 -8.37 18.90
CA GLY A 4 19.94 -8.43 20.29
C GLY A 4 20.40 -9.71 21.01
N THR A 5 20.73 -9.58 22.29
CA THR A 5 21.12 -10.68 23.20
C THR A 5 20.49 -10.46 24.58
N ALA A 6 19.20 -10.71 24.71
CA ALA A 6 18.39 -10.40 25.89
C ALA A 6 18.88 -11.04 27.21
N ASP A 7 19.45 -12.25 27.14
CA ASP A 7 19.94 -12.99 28.31
C ASP A 7 21.42 -12.71 28.65
N ALA A 8 22.03 -11.70 28.03
CA ALA A 8 23.41 -11.34 28.31
C ALA A 8 23.55 -10.73 29.72
N ASP A 9 24.67 -11.05 30.38
CA ASP A 9 25.00 -10.56 31.73
C ASP A 9 26.09 -9.46 31.71
N THR A 10 26.13 -8.64 30.66
CA THR A 10 27.22 -7.67 30.44
C THR A 10 27.26 -6.56 31.48
N ASN A 11 26.11 -6.22 32.08
CA ASN A 11 25.97 -5.20 33.11
C ASN A 11 25.09 -5.68 34.29
N GLY A 12 25.30 -6.94 34.70
CA GLY A 12 24.54 -7.61 35.76
C GLY A 12 23.58 -8.66 35.21
N THR A 13 22.96 -9.45 36.10
CA THR A 13 22.10 -10.58 35.74
C THR A 13 20.96 -10.16 34.81
N ASN A 14 20.80 -10.86 33.70
CA ASN A 14 19.79 -10.63 32.65
C ASN A 14 19.66 -9.15 32.27
N SER A 15 20.80 -8.45 32.17
CA SER A 15 20.80 -7.05 31.73
C SER A 15 20.43 -6.94 30.26
N GLY A 16 20.79 -7.96 29.49
CA GLY A 16 20.70 -7.96 28.05
C GLY A 16 21.71 -7.01 27.43
N SER A 17 21.95 -7.22 26.14
CA SER A 17 22.87 -6.40 25.36
C SER A 17 22.46 -6.40 23.89
N SER A 18 22.81 -5.34 23.17
CA SER A 18 22.67 -5.25 21.72
C SER A 18 23.99 -4.88 21.07
N HIS A 19 24.22 -5.33 19.84
CA HIS A 19 25.43 -5.04 19.08
C HIS A 19 25.07 -4.39 17.77
N VAL A 20 25.65 -3.23 17.48
CA VAL A 20 25.53 -2.54 16.20
C VAL A 20 26.80 -2.82 15.42
N VAL A 21 26.65 -3.44 14.25
CA VAL A 21 27.76 -3.74 13.33
C VAL A 21 27.66 -2.82 12.12
N PHE A 22 28.74 -2.06 11.87
CA PHE A 22 28.80 -1.14 10.74
C PHE A 22 28.99 -1.87 9.42
N GLY A 23 28.26 -1.41 8.41
CA GLY A 23 28.34 -1.91 7.04
C GLY A 23 29.72 -1.68 6.44
N LYS A 24 30.20 -2.65 5.65
CA LYS A 24 31.42 -2.52 4.83
C LYS A 24 31.31 -3.39 3.60
N ALA A 25 32.06 -3.03 2.56
CA ALA A 25 32.03 -3.71 1.26
C ALA A 25 32.33 -5.22 1.34
N ASN A 26 33.14 -5.66 2.30
CA ASN A 26 33.49 -7.08 2.46
C ASN A 26 33.48 -7.48 3.94
N PHE A 27 32.74 -8.53 4.27
CA PHE A 27 32.78 -9.20 5.56
C PHE A 27 33.61 -10.49 5.49
N ALA A 28 34.27 -10.82 6.59
CA ALA A 28 34.78 -12.17 6.77
C ALA A 28 33.59 -13.14 6.95
N ALA A 29 33.78 -14.41 6.61
CA ALA A 29 32.73 -15.43 6.79
C ALA A 29 32.26 -15.59 8.24
N THR A 30 33.07 -15.16 9.20
CA THR A 30 32.74 -15.13 10.62
C THR A 30 33.10 -13.77 11.20
N LEU A 31 32.19 -13.16 11.95
CA LEU A 31 32.43 -11.95 12.72
C LEU A 31 32.22 -12.25 14.20
N ASP A 32 33.24 -11.96 15.02
CA ASP A 32 33.13 -12.02 16.47
C ASP A 32 32.67 -10.66 17.00
N VAL A 33 31.45 -10.59 17.53
CA VAL A 33 30.85 -9.35 18.06
C VAL A 33 31.56 -8.82 19.31
N SER A 34 32.43 -9.62 19.95
CA SER A 34 33.30 -9.13 21.03
C SER A 34 34.49 -8.31 20.52
N SER A 35 34.78 -8.35 19.22
CA SER A 35 35.84 -7.55 18.58
C SER A 35 35.40 -6.14 18.16
N LEU A 36 34.17 -5.76 18.50
CA LEU A 36 33.65 -4.43 18.23
C LEU A 36 34.37 -3.39 19.10
N ASP A 37 34.88 -2.33 18.48
CA ASP A 37 35.79 -1.37 19.12
C ASP A 37 35.38 0.10 18.95
N GLY A 38 34.20 0.36 18.40
CA GLY A 38 33.69 1.69 18.08
C GLY A 38 33.96 2.13 16.64
N SER A 39 34.96 1.54 15.97
CA SER A 39 35.30 1.85 14.57
C SER A 39 34.63 0.90 13.56
N ASN A 40 34.26 -0.30 14.01
CA ASN A 40 33.63 -1.36 13.20
C ASN A 40 32.22 -1.72 13.72
N GLY A 41 31.76 -1.03 14.74
CA GLY A 41 30.54 -1.29 15.49
C GLY A 41 30.77 -1.12 16.98
N PHE A 42 29.70 -1.28 17.77
CA PHE A 42 29.73 -1.07 19.22
C PHE A 42 28.67 -1.91 19.92
N ARG A 43 28.80 -2.02 21.25
CA ARG A 43 27.85 -2.72 22.12
C ARG A 43 27.02 -1.74 22.95
N LEU A 44 25.76 -2.06 23.15
CA LEU A 44 24.79 -1.34 23.98
C LEU A 44 24.37 -2.25 25.14
N ASP A 45 24.62 -1.81 26.37
CA ASP A 45 24.39 -2.62 27.58
C ASP A 45 23.19 -2.09 28.39
N GLY A 46 22.22 -2.96 28.68
CA GLY A 46 21.05 -2.64 29.52
C GLY A 46 21.37 -2.58 31.02
N ALA A 47 20.36 -2.30 31.85
CA ALA A 47 20.51 -2.46 33.29
C ALA A 47 20.07 -3.86 33.75
N ALA A 48 20.53 -4.30 34.91
CA ALA A 48 20.24 -5.64 35.43
C ALA A 48 18.73 -5.95 35.50
N ASN A 49 18.34 -7.11 34.97
CA ASN A 49 16.96 -7.62 34.82
C ASN A 49 16.08 -6.90 33.79
N ASP A 50 16.64 -6.05 32.93
CA ASP A 50 15.87 -5.35 31.89
C ASP A 50 15.58 -6.25 30.67
N PHE A 51 16.43 -7.25 30.41
CA PHE A 51 16.41 -8.07 29.19
C PHE A 51 16.51 -7.22 27.91
N SER A 52 17.37 -6.20 27.91
CA SER A 52 17.55 -5.33 26.74
C SER A 52 18.08 -6.10 25.53
N GLY A 53 17.63 -5.72 24.33
CA GLY A 53 17.93 -6.47 23.12
C GLY A 53 17.04 -7.71 22.94
N ALA A 54 15.87 -7.73 23.58
CA ALA A 54 14.81 -8.71 23.29
C ALA A 54 14.25 -8.51 21.87
N SER A 55 14.15 -7.26 21.43
CA SER A 55 13.88 -6.87 20.05
C SER A 55 14.75 -5.67 19.71
N VAL A 56 15.17 -5.58 18.45
CA VAL A 56 16.02 -4.51 17.93
C VAL A 56 15.62 -4.19 16.49
N SER A 57 15.66 -2.91 16.12
CA SER A 57 15.41 -2.46 14.75
C SER A 57 16.21 -1.19 14.45
N SER A 58 16.36 -0.88 13.16
CA SER A 58 16.60 0.51 12.76
C SER A 58 15.39 1.33 13.21
N ALA A 59 15.64 2.53 13.73
CA ALA A 59 14.61 3.49 14.06
C ALA A 59 14.41 4.54 12.95
N GLY A 60 15.24 4.50 11.89
CA GLY A 60 15.31 5.62 10.95
C GLY A 60 16.00 6.84 11.57
N ASP A 61 15.97 7.99 10.90
CA ASP A 61 16.53 9.25 11.40
C ASP A 61 15.50 10.02 12.24
N VAL A 62 15.37 9.64 13.52
CA VAL A 62 14.35 10.15 14.44
C VAL A 62 14.63 11.60 14.85
N ASN A 63 15.87 12.07 14.70
CA ASN A 63 16.30 13.41 15.07
C ASN A 63 16.67 14.32 13.88
N GLY A 64 16.67 13.78 12.66
CA GLY A 64 16.93 14.49 11.40
C GLY A 64 18.37 14.98 11.24
N ASP A 65 19.35 14.25 11.79
CA ASP A 65 20.77 14.58 11.67
C ASP A 65 21.46 13.92 10.46
N GLY A 66 20.69 13.15 9.69
CA GLY A 66 21.10 12.42 8.49
C GLY A 66 21.71 11.05 8.78
N PHE A 67 21.61 10.53 10.01
CA PHE A 67 22.09 9.20 10.39
C PHE A 67 20.98 8.37 11.02
N ASP A 68 20.74 7.17 10.48
CA ASP A 68 19.81 6.23 11.09
C ASP A 68 20.17 5.95 12.56
N ASP A 69 19.12 5.98 13.38
CA ASP A 69 19.10 5.68 14.79
C ASP A 69 18.75 4.21 15.03
N VAL A 70 18.90 3.77 16.29
CA VAL A 70 18.63 2.38 16.69
C VAL A 70 17.59 2.35 17.79
N ILE A 71 16.58 1.50 17.66
CA ILE A 71 15.63 1.21 18.73
C ILE A 71 15.88 -0.19 19.33
N ILE A 72 15.83 -0.27 20.66
CA ILE A 72 16.10 -1.47 21.45
C ILE A 72 14.97 -1.69 22.46
N GLY A 73 14.34 -2.86 22.40
CA GLY A 73 13.33 -3.30 23.37
C GLY A 73 13.94 -3.92 24.63
N ALA A 74 13.39 -3.58 25.79
CA ALA A 74 13.75 -4.10 27.10
C ALA A 74 12.47 -4.38 27.93
N PRO A 75 11.76 -5.49 27.63
CA PRO A 75 10.40 -5.73 28.11
C PRO A 75 10.30 -5.93 29.62
N ASN A 76 11.44 -6.14 30.31
CA ASN A 76 11.48 -6.29 31.75
C ASN A 76 12.06 -5.07 32.49
N ALA A 77 12.39 -4.00 31.76
CA ALA A 77 12.85 -2.78 32.39
C ALA A 77 11.82 -2.21 33.37
N ASN A 78 12.30 -1.58 34.44
CA ASN A 78 11.52 -1.12 35.60
C ASN A 78 10.97 -2.24 36.52
N GLN A 79 11.51 -3.47 36.44
CA GLN A 79 11.16 -4.51 37.42
C GLN A 79 11.67 -4.14 38.82
N SER A 80 10.80 -3.56 39.66
CA SER A 80 11.11 -3.31 41.07
C SER A 80 11.08 -4.64 41.86
N GLY A 81 12.18 -5.38 41.83
CA GLY A 81 12.63 -6.30 42.89
C GLY A 81 11.72 -7.44 43.34
N GLY A 82 10.86 -8.01 42.48
CA GLY A 82 10.03 -9.17 42.83
C GLY A 82 9.63 -10.04 41.64
N TYR A 83 9.72 -11.37 41.81
CA TYR A 83 9.47 -12.42 40.80
C TYR A 83 8.07 -12.43 40.16
N TYR A 84 7.12 -11.62 40.65
CA TYR A 84 5.70 -11.63 40.22
C TYR A 84 5.13 -10.24 39.88
N THR A 85 5.99 -9.22 39.70
CA THR A 85 5.54 -7.89 39.29
C THR A 85 5.69 -7.78 37.77
N TYR A 86 4.58 -7.60 37.05
CA TYR A 86 4.57 -7.35 35.61
C TYR A 86 5.17 -5.96 35.38
N PRO A 87 6.36 -5.86 34.75
CA PRO A 87 7.02 -4.59 34.53
C PRO A 87 6.26 -3.77 33.48
N GLY A 88 6.40 -2.44 33.55
CA GLY A 88 5.95 -1.56 32.47
C GLY A 88 6.75 -1.77 31.18
N GLY A 89 7.97 -2.31 31.29
CA GLY A 89 8.92 -2.42 30.19
C GLY A 89 9.50 -1.06 29.82
N ALA A 90 10.48 -1.07 28.94
CA ALA A 90 10.98 0.14 28.29
C ALA A 90 11.51 -0.20 26.89
N SER A 91 11.65 0.85 26.08
CA SER A 91 12.48 0.83 24.87
C SER A 91 13.49 1.96 24.93
N TYR A 92 14.52 1.89 24.10
CA TYR A 92 15.59 2.89 24.04
C TYR A 92 15.85 3.24 22.59
N VAL A 93 15.83 4.53 22.28
CA VAL A 93 16.31 5.07 21.01
C VAL A 93 17.73 5.59 21.24
N VAL A 94 18.69 5.16 20.43
CA VAL A 94 20.08 5.60 20.49
C VAL A 94 20.40 6.31 19.19
N PHE A 95 20.82 7.57 19.30
CA PHE A 95 21.06 8.38 18.11
C PHE A 95 22.32 7.95 17.36
N GLY A 96 22.17 7.79 16.04
CA GLY A 96 23.24 7.74 15.06
C GLY A 96 24.09 9.00 15.13
N LYS A 97 25.36 8.91 14.71
CA LYS A 97 26.24 10.08 14.58
C LYS A 97 27.52 9.78 13.81
N VAL A 98 28.04 10.82 13.16
CA VAL A 98 29.34 10.78 12.46
C VAL A 98 30.55 10.68 13.39
N SER A 99 30.44 11.14 14.65
CA SER A 99 31.59 11.27 15.56
C SER A 99 32.13 9.92 16.07
N GLY A 100 31.48 8.82 15.69
CA GLY A 100 31.81 7.46 16.12
C GLY A 100 31.28 7.15 17.51
N PHE A 101 31.42 5.89 17.91
CA PHE A 101 30.97 5.39 19.20
C PHE A 101 32.15 4.81 19.97
N ASP A 102 32.03 4.77 21.29
CA ASP A 102 32.91 3.92 22.10
C ASP A 102 32.56 2.44 21.83
N ALA A 103 33.49 1.54 22.12
CA ALA A 103 33.27 0.09 21.95
C ALA A 103 32.05 -0.43 22.72
N ALA A 104 31.70 0.20 23.85
CA ALA A 104 30.54 -0.11 24.65
C ALA A 104 29.90 1.15 25.24
N MET A 105 28.57 1.18 25.30
CA MET A 105 27.77 2.25 25.87
C MET A 105 26.66 1.66 26.74
N ASN A 106 26.40 2.26 27.90
CA ASN A 106 25.29 1.85 28.76
C ASN A 106 24.01 2.61 28.36
N LEU A 107 22.89 1.92 28.21
CA LEU A 107 21.60 2.54 27.87
C LEU A 107 21.09 3.51 28.96
N SER A 108 21.55 3.35 30.21
CA SER A 108 21.27 4.29 31.29
C SER A 108 21.99 5.64 31.17
N SER A 109 22.90 5.80 30.20
CA SER A 109 23.60 7.06 29.93
C SER A 109 22.90 7.95 28.90
N LEU A 110 21.74 7.54 28.40
CA LEU A 110 20.94 8.35 27.50
C LEU A 110 20.37 9.58 28.23
N ASP A 111 20.49 10.74 27.60
CA ASP A 111 20.18 12.03 28.22
C ASP A 111 19.35 12.99 27.35
N GLY A 112 18.85 12.51 26.21
CA GLY A 112 18.11 13.30 25.22
C GLY A 112 19.00 13.91 24.13
N SER A 113 20.32 14.00 24.34
CA SER A 113 21.26 14.48 23.31
C SER A 113 21.94 13.36 22.51
N ASN A 114 21.91 12.14 23.04
CA ASN A 114 22.52 10.93 22.46
C ASN A 114 21.49 9.79 22.29
N GLY A 115 20.20 10.12 22.40
CA GLY A 115 19.09 9.19 22.46
C GLY A 115 18.30 9.35 23.76
N PHE A 116 17.25 8.56 23.91
CA PHE A 116 16.30 8.66 25.01
C PHE A 116 15.63 7.33 25.32
N ARG A 117 15.01 7.25 26.49
CA ARG A 117 14.26 6.10 26.96
C ARG A 117 12.76 6.31 26.77
N LEU A 118 12.05 5.25 26.38
CA LEU A 118 10.60 5.18 26.27
C LEU A 118 10.08 4.26 27.37
N ASP A 119 9.38 4.82 28.35
CA ASP A 119 8.89 4.10 29.52
C ASP A 119 7.44 3.65 29.33
N GLY A 120 7.22 2.33 29.37
CA GLY A 120 5.89 1.77 29.31
C GLY A 120 5.11 1.97 30.61
N SER A 121 3.80 2.17 30.46
CA SER A 121 2.90 2.36 31.59
C SER A 121 2.43 1.02 32.19
N GLY A 122 2.14 1.01 33.50
CA GLY A 122 1.43 -0.11 34.15
C GLY A 122 2.05 -1.50 33.96
N ARG A 123 1.27 -2.43 33.40
CA ARG A 123 1.63 -3.85 33.16
C ARG A 123 1.78 -4.14 31.67
N SER A 124 2.31 -3.17 30.92
CA SER A 124 2.37 -3.22 29.45
C SER A 124 3.55 -3.99 28.88
N ARG A 125 4.60 -4.31 29.67
CA ARG A 125 5.83 -4.97 29.14
C ARG A 125 6.28 -4.37 27.80
N SER A 126 6.27 -3.05 27.67
CA SER A 126 6.61 -2.35 26.42
C SER A 126 8.02 -2.73 25.95
N GLY A 127 8.21 -2.75 24.63
CA GLY A 127 9.48 -3.16 24.03
C GLY A 127 9.64 -4.68 23.93
N ILE A 128 8.53 -5.44 23.87
CA ILE A 128 8.57 -6.84 23.42
C ILE A 128 8.99 -6.88 21.95
N GLU A 129 8.43 -5.97 21.14
CA GLU A 129 8.85 -5.72 19.77
C GLU A 129 8.99 -4.20 19.54
N VAL A 130 9.94 -3.84 18.69
CA VAL A 130 10.21 -2.44 18.30
C VAL A 130 10.56 -2.40 16.82
N ASN A 131 10.08 -1.38 16.11
CA ASN A 131 10.35 -1.16 14.69
C ASN A 131 10.40 0.35 14.38
N SER A 132 10.84 0.71 13.18
CA SER A 132 10.54 2.04 12.62
C SER A 132 9.08 2.05 12.17
N ALA A 133 8.41 3.20 12.33
CA ALA A 133 7.11 3.47 11.75
C ALA A 133 7.22 4.21 10.40
N GLY A 134 8.40 4.73 10.05
CA GLY A 134 8.56 5.71 8.97
C GLY A 134 8.09 7.09 9.41
N ASP A 135 7.98 8.04 8.48
CA ASP A 135 7.50 9.40 8.74
C ASP A 135 5.96 9.47 8.58
N ILE A 136 5.23 8.96 9.57
CA ILE A 136 3.76 8.85 9.51
C ILE A 136 3.08 10.22 9.60
N ASN A 137 3.78 11.23 10.11
CA ASN A 137 3.25 12.59 10.24
C ASN A 137 3.83 13.57 9.20
N GLY A 138 4.72 13.14 8.31
CA GLY A 138 5.29 13.90 7.21
C GLY A 138 6.07 15.14 7.64
N ASP A 139 6.68 15.12 8.83
CA ASP A 139 7.46 16.23 9.36
C ASP A 139 8.96 16.13 9.04
N GLY A 140 9.35 15.07 8.33
CA GLY A 140 10.70 14.78 7.87
C GLY A 140 11.57 14.07 8.90
N PHE A 141 10.99 13.55 9.99
CA PHE A 141 11.67 12.76 11.01
C PHE A 141 11.03 11.38 11.08
N ASP A 142 11.84 10.32 11.09
CA ASP A 142 11.29 8.97 11.22
C ASP A 142 10.68 8.78 12.62
N ASP A 143 9.52 8.12 12.66
CA ASP A 143 8.79 7.80 13.87
C ASP A 143 9.08 6.37 14.32
N VAL A 144 8.87 6.09 15.61
CA VAL A 144 9.19 4.77 16.18
C VAL A 144 7.96 4.04 16.69
N LEU A 145 7.92 2.74 16.41
CA LEU A 145 6.86 1.82 16.83
C LEU A 145 7.33 0.94 17.99
N ILE A 146 6.51 0.87 19.04
CA ILE A 146 6.77 0.09 20.25
C ILE A 146 5.55 -0.77 20.54
N ILE A 147 5.76 -2.09 20.56
CA ILE A 147 4.72 -3.07 20.88
C ILE A 147 4.94 -3.57 22.31
N GLY A 148 3.85 -3.62 23.07
CA GLY A 148 3.78 -4.15 24.42
C GLY A 148 2.54 -5.00 24.63
N GLN A 149 2.55 -5.79 25.69
CA GLN A 149 1.46 -6.63 26.14
C GLN A 149 0.89 -6.08 27.46
N SER A 150 -0.30 -5.47 27.43
CA SER A 150 -1.00 -4.94 28.60
C SER A 150 -1.98 -5.95 29.19
N VAL A 151 -1.70 -6.45 30.39
CA VAL A 151 -2.60 -7.40 31.06
C VAL A 151 -3.53 -6.67 32.03
N SER A 152 -4.84 -6.72 31.78
CA SER A 152 -5.86 -6.19 32.68
C SER A 152 -5.94 -6.97 34.00
N ARG A 153 -6.50 -6.33 35.04
CA ARG A 153 -6.65 -6.91 36.38
C ARG A 153 -7.55 -8.15 36.44
N TYR A 154 -8.37 -8.38 35.41
CA TYR A 154 -9.26 -9.54 35.29
C TYR A 154 -8.76 -10.61 34.32
N GLY A 155 -7.54 -10.45 33.77
CA GLY A 155 -6.90 -11.44 32.90
C GLY A 155 -7.15 -11.26 31.40
N ALA A 156 -7.92 -10.26 30.97
CA ALA A 156 -7.93 -9.85 29.56
C ALA A 156 -6.57 -9.23 29.23
N ILE A 157 -5.93 -9.71 28.16
CA ILE A 157 -4.71 -9.14 27.60
C ILE A 157 -5.16 -8.16 26.50
N PHE A 158 -4.69 -6.93 26.57
CA PHE A 158 -4.78 -5.95 25.50
C PHE A 158 -3.36 -5.76 24.99
N ASP A 159 -3.14 -5.93 23.71
CA ASP A 159 -1.88 -5.48 23.14
C ASP A 159 -1.94 -3.96 23.03
N SER A 160 -0.90 -3.31 23.55
CA SER A 160 -0.77 -1.87 23.55
C SER A 160 0.43 -1.54 22.69
N SER A 161 0.17 -0.99 21.52
CA SER A 161 1.22 -0.48 20.66
C SER A 161 1.23 1.04 20.68
N TYR A 162 2.40 1.61 20.49
CA TYR A 162 2.63 3.04 20.58
C TYR A 162 3.45 3.48 19.38
N VAL A 163 3.07 4.61 18.81
CA VAL A 163 3.89 5.35 17.86
C VAL A 163 4.36 6.60 18.57
N VAL A 164 5.66 6.89 18.52
CA VAL A 164 6.24 8.11 19.10
C VAL A 164 6.89 8.89 17.98
N PHE A 165 6.52 10.17 17.88
CA PHE A 165 7.00 11.00 16.80
C PHE A 165 8.45 11.45 16.98
N GLY A 166 9.20 11.40 15.88
CA GLY A 166 10.50 12.03 15.72
C GLY A 166 10.41 13.55 15.83
N LYS A 167 11.57 14.20 15.94
CA LYS A 167 11.70 15.67 15.91
C LYS A 167 13.15 16.11 15.90
N ALA A 168 13.40 17.29 15.35
CA ALA A 168 14.74 17.89 15.30
C ALA A 168 15.48 18.01 16.66
N SER A 169 14.77 18.28 17.76
CA SER A 169 15.41 18.53 19.06
C SER A 169 14.44 18.52 20.24
N GLY A 170 15.00 18.64 21.45
CA GLY A 170 14.22 18.77 22.68
C GLY A 170 13.67 17.44 23.19
N PHE A 171 14.41 16.35 22.97
CA PHE A 171 14.16 15.09 23.65
C PHE A 171 14.59 15.19 25.11
N ASP A 172 13.72 14.75 26.00
CA ASP A 172 14.09 14.47 27.38
C ASP A 172 14.81 13.11 27.44
N ALA A 173 15.57 12.87 28.53
CA ALA A 173 16.22 11.58 28.74
C ALA A 173 15.24 10.39 28.80
N ALA A 174 13.98 10.65 29.19
CA ALA A 174 12.92 9.66 29.25
C ALA A 174 11.55 10.27 28.89
N LEU A 175 10.75 9.52 28.14
CA LEU A 175 9.35 9.82 27.81
C LEU A 175 8.45 8.71 28.36
N ASP A 176 7.40 9.08 29.08
CA ASP A 176 6.35 8.15 29.53
C ASP A 176 5.33 7.95 28.40
N LEU A 177 5.15 6.72 27.93
CA LEU A 177 4.23 6.40 26.83
C LEU A 177 2.76 6.69 27.17
N SER A 178 2.40 6.85 28.44
CA SER A 178 1.05 7.32 28.83
C SER A 178 0.82 8.82 28.62
N SER A 179 1.87 9.57 28.28
CA SER A 179 1.81 11.01 27.99
C SER A 179 1.59 11.34 26.51
N LEU A 180 1.44 10.32 25.66
CA LEU A 180 1.12 10.52 24.25
C LEU A 180 -0.26 11.16 24.09
N ASP A 181 -0.35 12.20 23.27
CA ASP A 181 -1.55 13.04 23.16
C ASP A 181 -2.03 13.29 21.72
N GLY A 182 -1.40 12.63 20.74
CA GLY A 182 -1.66 12.82 19.31
C GLY A 182 -0.76 13.88 18.66
N SER A 183 -0.07 14.72 19.43
CA SER A 183 0.90 15.69 18.92
C SER A 183 2.36 15.25 19.04
N ASN A 184 2.61 14.23 19.86
CA ASN A 184 3.93 13.63 20.12
C ASN A 184 3.93 12.11 19.88
N GLY A 185 2.90 11.61 19.21
CA GLY A 185 2.62 10.20 19.02
C GLY A 185 1.25 9.81 19.56
N PHE A 186 0.92 8.53 19.46
CA PHE A 186 -0.38 7.98 19.84
C PHE A 186 -0.27 6.50 20.26
N SER A 187 -1.36 5.98 20.82
CA SER A 187 -1.50 4.57 21.19
C SER A 187 -2.55 3.87 20.33
N LEU A 188 -2.27 2.61 19.99
CA LEU A 188 -3.11 1.71 19.20
C LEU A 188 -3.67 0.62 20.11
N PHE A 189 -4.97 0.35 20.00
CA PHE A 189 -5.64 -0.76 20.70
C PHE A 189 -6.45 -1.61 19.71
N GLY A 190 -6.22 -2.92 19.73
CA GLY A 190 -7.04 -3.91 19.02
C GLY A 190 -8.27 -4.37 19.80
N ASP A 191 -9.02 -5.29 19.21
CA ASP A 191 -10.15 -5.94 19.87
C ASP A 191 -9.69 -6.82 21.05
N SER A 192 -10.54 -6.86 22.06
CA SER A 192 -10.34 -7.60 23.29
C SER A 192 -10.69 -9.08 23.11
N SER A 193 -9.89 -9.85 22.38
CA SER A 193 -10.13 -11.29 22.29
C SER A 193 -9.78 -11.99 23.62
N TYR A 194 -10.76 -12.68 24.22
CA TYR A 194 -10.56 -13.48 25.44
C TYR A 194 -9.49 -14.59 25.26
N TYR A 195 -9.21 -14.97 24.02
CA TYR A 195 -8.26 -16.01 23.64
C TYR A 195 -6.89 -15.50 23.18
N GLY A 196 -6.66 -14.18 23.11
CA GLY A 196 -5.35 -13.59 22.85
C GLY A 196 -4.80 -13.88 21.45
N GLY A 197 -5.45 -13.34 20.42
CA GLY A 197 -4.90 -13.29 19.06
C GLY A 197 -3.55 -12.58 19.01
N GLN A 198 -2.78 -12.82 17.94
CA GLN A 198 -1.54 -12.08 17.71
C GLN A 198 -1.89 -10.66 17.28
N PHE A 199 -1.24 -9.68 17.90
CA PHE A 199 -1.30 -8.27 17.53
C PHE A 199 0.07 -7.85 16.99
N ASN A 200 0.15 -7.71 15.67
CA ASN A 200 1.38 -7.34 14.99
C ASN A 200 1.19 -5.96 14.37
N VAL A 201 2.16 -5.06 14.54
CA VAL A 201 2.12 -3.74 13.89
C VAL A 201 3.42 -3.57 13.10
N ASN A 202 3.32 -3.03 11.89
CA ASN A 202 4.46 -2.73 11.04
C ASN A 202 4.20 -1.45 10.23
N SER A 203 5.26 -0.84 9.72
CA SER A 203 5.12 0.16 8.66
C SER A 203 4.62 -0.51 7.38
N ALA A 204 3.73 0.18 6.68
CA ALA A 204 3.24 -0.20 5.37
C ALA A 204 3.98 0.55 4.23
N GLY A 205 4.73 1.61 4.55
CA GLY A 205 5.14 2.60 3.55
C GLY A 205 3.97 3.49 3.14
N ASP A 206 4.09 4.23 2.05
CA ASP A 206 3.02 5.10 1.54
C ASP A 206 2.08 4.29 0.62
N ILE A 207 1.09 3.63 1.22
CA ILE A 207 0.22 2.68 0.52
C ILE A 207 -0.83 3.40 -0.33
N ASN A 208 -1.09 4.68 -0.02
CA ASN A 208 -2.10 5.51 -0.67
C ASN A 208 -1.51 6.66 -1.50
N GLY A 209 -0.18 6.78 -1.57
CA GLY A 209 0.52 7.79 -2.36
C GLY A 209 0.26 9.23 -1.91
N ASP A 210 -0.12 9.45 -0.65
CA ASP A 210 -0.42 10.78 -0.12
C ASP A 210 0.82 11.50 0.45
N GLY A 211 1.96 10.81 0.46
CA GLY A 211 3.26 11.29 0.90
C GLY A 211 3.53 11.09 2.39
N PHE A 212 2.69 10.35 3.11
CA PHE A 212 2.87 9.98 4.51
C PHE A 212 3.05 8.46 4.62
N ASP A 213 4.00 8.00 5.44
CA ASP A 213 4.11 6.55 5.68
C ASP A 213 2.90 6.05 6.48
N ASP A 214 2.40 4.87 6.16
CA ASP A 214 1.23 4.25 6.79
C ASP A 214 1.61 3.09 7.71
N LEU A 215 0.64 2.59 8.48
CA LEU A 215 0.79 1.40 9.32
C LEU A 215 -0.16 0.29 8.91
N ILE A 216 0.34 -0.94 8.95
CA ILE A 216 -0.47 -2.16 8.90
C ILE A 216 -0.47 -2.85 10.26
N ILE A 217 -1.67 -3.16 10.75
CA ILE A 217 -1.90 -3.88 12.00
C ILE A 217 -2.60 -5.19 11.69
N GLY A 218 -2.03 -6.31 12.12
CA GLY A 218 -2.66 -7.62 12.05
C GLY A 218 -3.24 -8.03 13.40
N GLU A 219 -4.52 -8.42 13.41
CA GLU A 219 -5.23 -8.90 14.58
C GLU A 219 -5.85 -10.28 14.31
N SER A 220 -5.07 -11.34 14.53
CA SER A 220 -5.44 -12.71 14.15
C SER A 220 -6.59 -13.30 14.96
N GLY A 221 -6.95 -12.67 16.08
CA GLY A 221 -8.01 -13.10 16.98
C GLY A 221 -9.34 -12.35 16.79
N ALA A 222 -9.41 -11.46 15.79
CA ALA A 222 -10.66 -10.81 15.44
C ALA A 222 -11.64 -11.79 14.79
N ASP A 223 -12.94 -11.53 14.94
CA ASP A 223 -14.03 -12.40 14.48
C ASP A 223 -14.93 -11.74 13.40
N PRO A 224 -14.43 -11.11 12.32
CA PRO A 224 -15.29 -10.53 11.29
C PRO A 224 -16.22 -11.54 10.62
N ASN A 225 -15.67 -12.70 10.30
CA ASN A 225 -16.30 -13.75 9.50
C ASN A 225 -16.25 -15.10 10.24
N ASP A 226 -16.69 -15.09 11.51
CA ASP A 226 -16.65 -16.20 12.49
C ASP A 226 -15.30 -16.30 13.23
N THR A 227 -15.25 -17.24 14.18
CA THR A 227 -14.23 -17.42 15.22
C THR A 227 -12.81 -17.40 14.64
N ASN A 228 -11.94 -16.50 15.12
CA ASN A 228 -10.57 -16.28 14.70
C ASN A 228 -10.38 -16.26 13.18
N SER A 229 -11.33 -15.68 12.44
CA SER A 229 -11.12 -15.39 11.02
C SER A 229 -9.99 -14.37 10.83
N GLY A 230 -9.82 -13.48 11.80
CA GLY A 230 -8.77 -12.47 11.86
C GLY A 230 -9.07 -11.25 11.00
N SER A 231 -8.48 -10.12 11.35
CA SER A 231 -8.58 -8.86 10.61
C SER A 231 -7.19 -8.27 10.45
N SER A 232 -7.01 -7.44 9.43
CA SER A 232 -5.92 -6.45 9.42
C SER A 232 -6.49 -5.04 9.23
N TYR A 233 -5.77 -4.04 9.74
CA TYR A 233 -6.19 -2.65 9.73
C TYR A 233 -5.05 -1.79 9.18
N MET A 234 -5.35 -0.90 8.26
CA MET A 234 -4.46 0.17 7.83
C MET A 234 -4.81 1.43 8.61
N VAL A 235 -3.80 2.08 9.18
CA VAL A 235 -3.92 3.41 9.75
C VAL A 235 -3.11 4.35 8.87
N PHE A 236 -3.79 5.25 8.17
CA PHE A 236 -3.12 6.15 7.24
C PHE A 236 -2.37 7.28 7.95
N GLY A 237 -1.21 7.61 7.42
CA GLY A 237 -0.41 8.76 7.82
C GLY A 237 -1.12 10.08 7.50
N LYS A 238 -0.68 11.15 8.17
CA LYS A 238 -1.18 12.51 7.95
C LYS A 238 -0.38 13.55 8.72
N ALA A 239 -0.33 14.77 8.19
CA ALA A 239 0.37 15.90 8.80
C ALA A 239 0.00 16.21 10.27
N SER A 240 -1.26 15.98 10.67
CA SER A 240 -1.72 16.29 12.03
C SER A 240 -3.10 15.69 12.32
N GLY A 241 -3.55 15.83 13.58
CA GLY A 241 -4.89 15.43 13.98
C GLY A 241 -5.02 13.95 14.32
N PHE A 242 -3.92 13.30 14.69
CA PHE A 242 -3.98 12.00 15.34
C PHE A 242 -4.67 12.14 16.70
N ASN A 243 -5.52 11.16 17.01
CA ASN A 243 -6.03 11.01 18.35
C ASN A 243 -4.94 10.41 19.23
N ALA A 244 -4.88 10.80 20.50
CA ALA A 244 -4.00 10.17 21.50
C ALA A 244 -4.18 8.65 21.59
N VAL A 245 -5.41 8.19 21.32
CA VAL A 245 -5.83 6.79 21.34
C VAL A 245 -6.58 6.51 20.05
N ILE A 246 -6.13 5.49 19.32
CA ILE A 246 -6.78 4.93 18.14
C ILE A 246 -7.28 3.53 18.52
N ASP A 247 -8.60 3.34 18.42
CA ASP A 247 -9.28 2.09 18.76
C ASP A 247 -9.67 1.39 17.45
N LEU A 248 -8.92 0.36 17.07
CA LEU A 248 -8.98 -0.27 15.74
C LEU A 248 -10.37 -0.84 15.37
N PRO A 249 -11.14 -1.44 16.29
CA PRO A 249 -12.50 -1.89 16.00
C PRO A 249 -13.48 -0.76 15.67
N SER A 250 -13.13 0.48 16.02
CA SER A 250 -13.97 1.68 15.82
C SER A 250 -13.58 2.51 14.60
N LEU A 251 -12.57 2.07 13.83
CA LEU A 251 -12.14 2.76 12.62
C LEU A 251 -13.30 2.84 11.62
N ASP A 252 -13.46 4.01 11.00
CA ASP A 252 -14.45 4.25 9.95
C ASP A 252 -13.77 4.33 8.59
N SER A 253 -14.52 4.05 7.53
CA SER A 253 -14.01 3.88 6.17
C SER A 253 -13.47 5.17 5.52
N ASN A 254 -13.41 6.30 6.22
CA ASN A 254 -12.96 7.57 5.65
C ASN A 254 -11.47 7.87 5.92
N SER A 255 -10.83 7.18 6.85
CA SER A 255 -9.43 7.44 7.21
C SER A 255 -8.57 6.19 7.35
N ASP A 256 -9.17 5.01 7.18
CA ASP A 256 -8.56 3.74 7.53
C ASP A 256 -9.16 2.62 6.67
N LEU A 257 -8.41 1.54 6.47
CA LEU A 257 -8.85 0.36 5.71
C LEU A 257 -8.91 -0.86 6.63
N ARG A 258 -9.99 -1.63 6.54
CA ARG A 258 -10.14 -2.90 7.25
C ARG A 258 -10.16 -4.06 6.25
N LEU A 259 -9.29 -5.03 6.47
CA LEU A 259 -9.10 -6.22 5.64
C LEU A 259 -9.46 -7.46 6.44
N ASP A 260 -10.69 -7.96 6.23
CA ASP A 260 -11.22 -9.08 6.99
C ASP A 260 -10.76 -10.44 6.43
N GLY A 261 -10.43 -11.36 7.34
CA GLY A 261 -10.13 -12.75 7.02
C GLY A 261 -11.35 -13.51 6.50
N VAL A 262 -11.11 -14.56 5.73
CA VAL A 262 -12.14 -15.20 4.90
C VAL A 262 -13.03 -16.16 5.68
N ALA A 263 -12.44 -17.06 6.47
CA ALA A 263 -13.18 -18.11 7.17
C ALA A 263 -12.73 -18.29 8.62
N ALA A 264 -13.56 -18.98 9.42
CA ALA A 264 -13.25 -19.33 10.80
C ALA A 264 -11.88 -20.02 10.90
N TYR A 265 -11.09 -19.59 11.87
CA TYR A 265 -9.76 -20.09 12.23
C TYR A 265 -8.64 -19.79 11.22
N ASP A 266 -8.90 -19.09 10.12
CA ASP A 266 -7.86 -18.69 9.15
C ASP A 266 -6.76 -17.83 9.79
N SER A 267 -7.11 -17.10 10.85
CA SER A 267 -6.20 -16.25 11.62
C SER A 267 -5.49 -15.21 10.73
N SER A 268 -6.21 -14.61 9.78
CA SER A 268 -5.68 -13.53 8.93
C SER A 268 -5.14 -12.38 9.78
N GLY A 269 -4.01 -11.78 9.37
CA GLY A 269 -3.30 -10.81 10.21
C GLY A 269 -2.39 -11.45 11.27
N GLY A 270 -2.19 -12.77 11.24
CA GLY A 270 -1.21 -13.47 12.10
C GLY A 270 0.24 -13.01 11.88
N SER A 271 0.52 -12.43 10.71
CA SER A 271 1.74 -11.70 10.41
C SER A 271 1.45 -10.64 9.35
N VAL A 272 2.04 -9.45 9.47
CA VAL A 272 1.92 -8.36 8.49
C VAL A 272 3.27 -7.69 8.23
N SER A 273 3.46 -7.15 7.03
CA SER A 273 4.66 -6.40 6.64
C SER A 273 4.35 -5.52 5.43
N SER A 274 5.08 -4.41 5.27
CA SER A 274 5.25 -3.80 3.94
C SER A 274 5.89 -4.82 2.99
N ALA A 275 5.45 -4.81 1.75
CA ALA A 275 6.05 -5.52 0.62
C ALA A 275 6.85 -4.57 -0.30
N GLY A 276 6.74 -3.26 -0.07
CA GLY A 276 7.14 -2.21 -1.01
C GLY A 276 6.30 -2.24 -2.28
N ASP A 277 6.60 -1.39 -3.26
CA ASP A 277 6.00 -1.50 -4.59
C ASP A 277 6.49 -2.78 -5.31
N VAL A 278 5.69 -3.85 -5.26
CA VAL A 278 6.02 -5.13 -5.91
C VAL A 278 5.54 -5.19 -7.35
N ASN A 279 4.72 -4.23 -7.78
CA ASN A 279 4.00 -4.28 -9.04
C ASN A 279 4.46 -3.20 -10.06
N GLY A 280 5.19 -2.19 -9.58
CA GLY A 280 5.77 -1.10 -10.35
C GLY A 280 4.82 0.07 -10.60
N ASP A 281 3.84 0.31 -9.71
CA ASP A 281 2.85 1.38 -9.82
C ASP A 281 3.12 2.60 -8.92
N ASP A 282 4.29 2.64 -8.29
CA ASP A 282 4.74 3.72 -7.39
C ASP A 282 3.93 3.85 -6.09
N PHE A 283 3.06 2.88 -5.75
CA PHE A 283 2.44 2.75 -4.43
C PHE A 283 3.10 1.61 -3.66
N ASP A 284 3.35 1.78 -2.36
CA ASP A 284 3.81 0.66 -1.56
C ASP A 284 2.69 -0.38 -1.42
N ASP A 285 3.05 -1.67 -1.41
CA ASP A 285 2.12 -2.77 -1.20
C ASP A 285 2.32 -3.39 0.19
N VAL A 286 1.33 -4.15 0.67
CA VAL A 286 1.44 -4.88 1.95
C VAL A 286 1.21 -6.38 1.77
N ILE A 287 1.82 -7.18 2.65
CA ILE A 287 1.62 -8.63 2.71
C ILE A 287 1.02 -9.06 4.06
N ILE A 288 -0.01 -9.90 3.99
CA ILE A 288 -0.79 -10.38 5.13
C ILE A 288 -0.77 -11.91 5.15
N GLY A 289 -0.41 -12.49 6.30
CA GLY A 289 -0.43 -13.93 6.53
C GLY A 289 -1.71 -14.42 7.20
N ALA A 290 -2.27 -15.50 6.67
CA ALA A 290 -3.38 -16.27 7.26
C ALA A 290 -2.94 -17.74 7.42
N PRO A 291 -2.21 -18.07 8.50
CA PRO A 291 -1.58 -19.38 8.66
C PRO A 291 -2.58 -20.53 8.82
N GLY A 292 -3.80 -20.24 9.26
CA GLY A 292 -4.87 -21.24 9.42
C GLY A 292 -5.70 -21.48 8.16
N ALA A 293 -5.45 -20.75 7.07
CA ALA A 293 -6.22 -20.89 5.85
C ALA A 293 -5.98 -22.25 5.17
N ASP A 294 -7.02 -22.77 4.51
CA ASP A 294 -7.04 -24.15 4.01
C ASP A 294 -7.19 -24.32 2.48
N PRO A 295 -6.64 -23.46 1.60
CA PRO A 295 -6.89 -23.56 0.15
C PRO A 295 -6.37 -24.88 -0.45
N ASN A 296 -5.37 -25.51 0.18
CA ASN A 296 -4.72 -26.74 -0.29
C ASN A 296 -4.76 -27.88 0.75
N GLY A 297 -5.70 -27.82 1.69
CA GLY A 297 -5.82 -28.76 2.82
C GLY A 297 -5.60 -28.10 4.17
N GLU A 298 -5.79 -28.87 5.24
CA GLU A 298 -5.78 -28.41 6.63
C GLU A 298 -4.48 -27.69 7.02
N ASN A 299 -4.64 -26.47 7.51
CA ASN A 299 -3.66 -25.42 7.83
C ASN A 299 -2.55 -25.29 6.78
N SER A 300 -2.92 -25.29 5.49
CA SER A 300 -1.94 -25.10 4.41
C SER A 300 -1.41 -23.67 4.32
N GLY A 301 -2.13 -22.72 4.91
CA GLY A 301 -1.81 -21.31 5.00
C GLY A 301 -2.08 -20.55 3.69
N SER A 302 -2.34 -19.26 3.83
CA SER A 302 -2.40 -18.29 2.73
C SER A 302 -1.52 -17.08 3.06
N SER A 303 -0.99 -16.44 2.01
CA SER A 303 -0.42 -15.10 2.08
C SER A 303 -1.09 -14.26 1.01
N TYR A 304 -1.56 -13.07 1.40
CA TYR A 304 -2.23 -12.12 0.53
C TYR A 304 -1.30 -10.92 0.34
N VAL A 305 -1.08 -10.52 -0.92
CA VAL A 305 -0.48 -9.22 -1.22
C VAL A 305 -1.64 -8.29 -1.57
N VAL A 306 -1.72 -7.15 -0.91
CA VAL A 306 -2.72 -6.12 -1.16
C VAL A 306 -1.99 -4.95 -1.81
N PHE A 307 -2.42 -4.61 -3.02
CA PHE A 307 -1.79 -3.54 -3.77
C PHE A 307 -2.24 -2.17 -3.29
N GLY A 308 -1.26 -1.27 -3.18
CA GLY A 308 -1.49 0.14 -2.88
C GLY A 308 -2.27 0.86 -3.98
N ARG A 309 -2.85 2.01 -3.64
CA ARG A 309 -3.62 2.89 -4.54
C ARG A 309 -4.02 4.18 -3.85
N ASN A 310 -4.22 5.23 -4.63
CA ASN A 310 -4.65 6.55 -4.16
C ASN A 310 -5.92 6.57 -3.29
N GLU A 311 -6.87 5.69 -3.56
CA GLU A 311 -8.13 5.60 -2.83
C GLU A 311 -8.56 4.13 -2.66
N PHE A 312 -8.85 3.74 -1.41
CA PHE A 312 -9.42 2.44 -1.07
C PHE A 312 -10.95 2.52 -0.95
N THR A 313 -11.62 3.16 -1.92
CA THR A 313 -13.09 3.25 -1.94
C THR A 313 -13.72 2.03 -2.59
N ASP A 314 -14.79 1.53 -1.98
CA ASP A 314 -15.61 0.38 -2.43
C ASP A 314 -16.51 0.68 -3.66
N ASP A 315 -16.30 1.79 -4.37
CA ASP A 315 -17.30 2.35 -5.29
C ASP A 315 -17.16 1.89 -6.77
N ASP A 316 -16.41 0.82 -7.04
CA ASP A 316 -16.10 0.34 -8.41
C ASP A 316 -15.48 1.43 -9.31
N VAL A 317 -15.01 2.56 -8.74
CA VAL A 317 -14.44 3.67 -9.50
C VAL A 317 -12.91 3.58 -9.54
N ILE A 318 -12.34 3.59 -10.73
CA ILE A 318 -10.90 3.65 -10.99
C ILE A 318 -10.56 5.07 -11.43
N ARG A 319 -9.93 5.84 -10.56
CA ARG A 319 -9.62 7.26 -10.78
C ARG A 319 -8.17 7.48 -11.19
N GLY A 320 -7.95 8.21 -12.27
CA GLY A 320 -6.66 8.76 -12.63
C GLY A 320 -6.36 10.07 -11.91
N THR A 321 -5.21 10.62 -12.24
CA THR A 321 -4.70 11.92 -11.80
C THR A 321 -4.93 12.95 -12.91
N PRO A 322 -4.50 14.21 -12.75
CA PRO A 322 -4.44 15.16 -13.88
C PRO A 322 -3.28 14.94 -14.87
N GLY A 323 -2.59 13.79 -14.80
CA GLY A 323 -1.44 13.42 -15.63
C GLY A 323 -1.77 12.31 -16.61
N ASP A 324 -0.77 11.79 -17.35
CA ASP A 324 -0.99 10.64 -18.23
C ASP A 324 -1.03 9.34 -17.41
N ASP A 325 -2.20 8.72 -17.26
CA ASP A 325 -2.43 7.56 -16.41
C ASP A 325 -2.62 6.24 -17.18
N ASN A 326 -2.33 5.10 -16.52
CA ASN A 326 -2.60 3.76 -17.07
C ASN A 326 -3.51 2.96 -16.12
N LEU A 327 -4.80 3.06 -16.38
CA LEU A 327 -5.88 2.51 -15.57
C LEU A 327 -6.28 1.12 -16.07
N ILE A 328 -6.30 0.13 -15.17
CA ILE A 328 -6.58 -1.26 -15.50
C ILE A 328 -7.68 -1.80 -14.59
N GLY A 329 -8.84 -2.09 -15.18
CA GLY A 329 -9.97 -2.69 -14.47
C GLY A 329 -9.93 -4.20 -14.42
N THR A 330 -11.03 -4.77 -13.94
CA THR A 330 -11.22 -6.20 -13.77
C THR A 330 -12.30 -6.71 -14.74
N PRO A 331 -12.74 -7.96 -14.62
CA PRO A 331 -13.93 -8.44 -15.33
C PRO A 331 -15.28 -8.06 -14.68
N GLU A 332 -15.26 -7.35 -13.55
CA GLU A 332 -16.47 -6.81 -12.91
C GLU A 332 -16.90 -5.49 -13.57
N ALA A 333 -17.98 -4.85 -13.10
CA ALA A 333 -18.44 -3.60 -13.71
C ALA A 333 -17.78 -2.43 -12.98
N GLU A 334 -16.94 -1.66 -13.67
CA GLU A 334 -16.23 -0.54 -13.07
C GLU A 334 -16.49 0.79 -13.78
N ARG A 335 -16.21 1.89 -13.10
CA ARG A 335 -16.25 3.25 -13.65
C ARG A 335 -14.85 3.84 -13.68
N PHE A 336 -14.31 4.06 -14.87
CA PHE A 336 -13.06 4.77 -15.05
C PHE A 336 -13.30 6.28 -15.10
N GLU A 337 -12.58 7.02 -14.27
CA GLU A 337 -12.53 8.49 -14.29
C GLU A 337 -11.08 8.90 -14.52
N ALA A 338 -10.66 9.03 -15.78
CA ALA A 338 -9.24 9.17 -16.09
C ALA A 338 -8.69 10.56 -15.76
N GLY A 339 -9.35 11.62 -16.23
CA GLY A 339 -9.07 12.98 -15.78
C GLY A 339 -8.57 13.88 -16.90
N ASP A 340 -7.54 14.68 -16.61
CA ASP A 340 -6.80 15.41 -17.65
C ASP A 340 -5.56 14.58 -17.97
N GLY A 341 -5.06 14.59 -19.20
CA GLY A 341 -3.91 13.77 -19.59
C GLY A 341 -4.24 12.90 -20.81
N ASN A 342 -3.24 12.20 -21.35
CA ASN A 342 -3.48 11.20 -22.40
C ASN A 342 -3.54 9.82 -21.74
N ASP A 343 -4.74 9.42 -21.38
CA ASP A 343 -4.95 8.30 -20.48
C ASP A 343 -5.15 6.98 -21.22
N ARG A 344 -4.79 5.90 -20.54
CA ARG A 344 -4.98 4.55 -21.03
C ARG A 344 -5.85 3.76 -20.08
N MET A 345 -7.10 3.51 -20.47
CA MET A 345 -8.06 2.70 -19.73
C MET A 345 -8.23 1.31 -20.37
N ILE A 346 -8.13 0.25 -19.57
CA ILE A 346 -8.32 -1.15 -20.01
C ILE A 346 -9.37 -1.84 -19.15
N GLY A 347 -10.58 -2.01 -19.70
CA GLY A 347 -11.60 -2.90 -19.13
C GLY A 347 -11.37 -4.35 -19.51
N ARG A 348 -11.44 -5.26 -18.53
CA ARG A 348 -11.18 -6.69 -18.72
C ARG A 348 -12.47 -7.52 -18.79
N GLY A 349 -13.61 -6.85 -18.88
CA GLY A 349 -14.95 -7.40 -19.09
C GLY A 349 -15.95 -6.60 -18.26
N GLY A 350 -17.22 -6.98 -18.28
CA GLY A 350 -18.20 -6.35 -17.40
C GLY A 350 -18.82 -5.06 -17.97
N ALA A 351 -19.75 -4.49 -17.21
CA ALA A 351 -20.54 -3.33 -17.64
C ALA A 351 -19.83 -2.02 -17.30
N ASP A 352 -18.64 -1.84 -17.88
CA ASP A 352 -17.76 -0.71 -17.57
C ASP A 352 -18.25 0.64 -18.11
N GLU A 353 -18.02 1.70 -17.36
CA GLU A 353 -18.16 3.09 -17.79
C GLU A 353 -16.78 3.72 -17.96
N PHE A 354 -16.44 4.20 -19.14
CA PHE A 354 -15.16 4.89 -19.40
C PHE A 354 -15.38 6.38 -19.57
N LEU A 355 -14.69 7.19 -18.76
CA LEU A 355 -14.65 8.64 -18.88
C LEU A 355 -13.19 9.08 -19.05
N GLY A 356 -12.80 9.40 -20.29
CA GLY A 356 -11.46 9.89 -20.63
C GLY A 356 -11.19 11.26 -20.02
N GLY A 357 -11.96 12.25 -20.43
CA GLY A 357 -11.84 13.60 -19.87
C GLY A 357 -11.15 14.52 -20.86
N ALA A 358 -9.96 15.03 -20.56
CA ALA A 358 -9.26 15.96 -21.48
C ALA A 358 -7.87 15.46 -21.87
N GLY A 359 -7.67 15.22 -23.16
CA GLY A 359 -6.43 14.75 -23.76
C GLY A 359 -6.71 13.67 -24.79
N ASP A 360 -5.69 13.07 -25.40
CA ASP A 360 -5.89 12.03 -26.41
C ASP A 360 -5.94 10.65 -25.73
N ASP A 361 -7.14 10.18 -25.40
CA ASP A 361 -7.36 9.02 -24.55
C ASP A 361 -7.48 7.69 -25.31
N TYR A 362 -7.21 6.60 -24.61
CA TYR A 362 -7.30 5.24 -25.12
C TYR A 362 -8.15 4.36 -24.20
N SER A 363 -9.33 3.96 -24.67
CA SER A 363 -10.24 3.04 -23.99
C SER A 363 -10.23 1.68 -24.68
N ARG A 364 -9.88 0.60 -23.97
CA ARG A 364 -9.93 -0.77 -24.49
C ARG A 364 -10.97 -1.62 -23.77
N VAL A 365 -11.96 -2.09 -24.52
CA VAL A 365 -13.02 -2.97 -24.05
C VAL A 365 -12.73 -4.43 -24.43
N SER A 366 -12.94 -5.37 -23.51
CA SER A 366 -12.70 -6.80 -23.78
C SER A 366 -13.93 -7.53 -24.32
N ASP A 367 -15.11 -6.96 -24.12
CA ASP A 367 -16.39 -7.38 -24.69
C ASP A 367 -17.24 -6.14 -25.08
N LEU A 368 -18.51 -6.34 -25.40
CA LEU A 368 -19.45 -5.27 -25.77
C LEU A 368 -20.53 -5.06 -24.71
N ASP A 369 -20.33 -5.61 -23.49
CA ASP A 369 -21.28 -5.47 -22.38
C ASP A 369 -21.06 -4.18 -21.58
N PHE A 370 -20.02 -3.39 -21.91
CA PHE A 370 -19.73 -2.09 -21.32
C PHE A 370 -20.97 -1.19 -21.24
N GLU A 371 -21.06 -0.40 -20.17
CA GLU A 371 -22.16 0.54 -19.96
C GLU A 371 -22.04 1.75 -20.86
N SER A 372 -20.87 2.41 -20.88
CA SER A 372 -20.60 3.56 -21.76
C SER A 372 -19.11 3.80 -22.01
N VAL A 373 -18.79 4.47 -23.11
CA VAL A 373 -17.47 5.00 -23.41
C VAL A 373 -17.61 6.47 -23.81
N ASP A 374 -16.99 7.36 -23.06
CA ASP A 374 -16.87 8.77 -23.38
C ASP A 374 -15.37 9.13 -23.44
N GLY A 375 -14.88 9.48 -24.63
CA GLY A 375 -13.49 9.94 -24.79
C GLY A 375 -13.27 11.36 -24.26
N GLY A 376 -14.31 12.20 -24.26
CA GLY A 376 -14.19 13.59 -23.83
C GLY A 376 -13.55 14.50 -24.89
N ILE A 377 -12.62 15.37 -24.46
CA ILE A 377 -11.97 16.38 -25.30
C ILE A 377 -10.63 15.85 -25.78
N GLY A 378 -10.53 15.48 -27.05
CA GLY A 378 -9.27 15.08 -27.64
C GLY A 378 -9.43 14.39 -28.97
N ASN A 379 -8.45 13.54 -29.30
CA ASN A 379 -8.55 12.54 -30.36
C ASN A 379 -8.51 11.16 -29.73
N ASP A 380 -9.69 10.63 -29.45
CA ASP A 380 -9.82 9.49 -28.55
C ASP A 380 -9.99 8.18 -29.31
N VAL A 381 -9.55 7.10 -28.67
CA VAL A 381 -9.49 5.77 -29.25
C VAL A 381 -10.36 4.79 -28.48
N LEU A 382 -11.36 4.22 -29.15
CA LEU A 382 -12.02 2.99 -28.68
C LEU A 382 -11.39 1.77 -29.36
N ALA A 383 -10.78 0.90 -28.58
CA ALA A 383 -10.13 -0.32 -29.04
C ALA A 383 -10.87 -1.58 -28.61
N LEU A 384 -11.19 -2.44 -29.58
CA LEU A 384 -11.75 -3.77 -29.33
C LEU A 384 -10.63 -4.75 -28.97
N GLY A 385 -10.67 -5.22 -27.73
CA GLY A 385 -9.69 -6.15 -27.18
C GLY A 385 -10.07 -7.63 -27.24
N GLY A 386 -11.36 -7.93 -27.44
CA GLY A 386 -11.93 -9.27 -27.42
C GLY A 386 -11.70 -10.08 -28.69
N SER A 387 -12.37 -11.24 -28.77
CA SER A 387 -12.31 -12.13 -29.95
C SER A 387 -13.60 -12.08 -30.78
N GLY A 388 -13.51 -11.69 -32.06
CA GLY A 388 -14.64 -11.75 -32.98
C GLY A 388 -15.84 -10.89 -32.57
N LEU A 389 -15.56 -9.70 -32.02
CA LEU A 389 -16.58 -8.76 -31.56
C LEU A 389 -17.30 -8.10 -32.73
N ASN A 390 -18.62 -7.94 -32.60
CA ASN A 390 -19.45 -7.25 -33.59
C ASN A 390 -20.00 -5.94 -33.03
N LEU A 391 -19.22 -4.87 -33.16
CA LEU A 391 -19.60 -3.53 -32.74
C LEU A 391 -20.64 -2.97 -33.73
N ASN A 392 -21.91 -2.97 -33.33
CA ASN A 392 -22.98 -2.38 -34.14
C ASN A 392 -23.41 -1.02 -33.57
N LEU A 393 -22.95 0.06 -34.19
CA LEU A 393 -23.28 1.42 -33.75
C LEU A 393 -24.75 1.76 -33.92
N THR A 394 -25.50 1.04 -34.78
CA THR A 394 -26.94 1.24 -34.86
C THR A 394 -27.69 0.74 -33.63
N ASP A 395 -27.06 -0.15 -32.86
CA ASP A 395 -27.65 -0.78 -31.68
C ASP A 395 -27.12 -0.13 -30.39
N ILE A 396 -25.82 0.22 -30.36
CA ILE A 396 -25.16 0.72 -29.14
C ILE A 396 -24.48 2.09 -29.30
N GLY A 397 -24.74 2.82 -30.39
CA GLY A 397 -24.13 4.13 -30.65
C GLY A 397 -24.37 5.16 -29.54
N ASP A 398 -25.55 5.13 -28.89
CA ASP A 398 -25.86 6.02 -27.78
C ASP A 398 -24.98 5.81 -26.53
N LYS A 399 -24.25 4.69 -26.46
CA LYS A 399 -23.29 4.37 -25.39
C LYS A 399 -21.90 4.92 -25.65
N ILE A 400 -21.60 5.42 -26.85
CA ILE A 400 -20.25 5.79 -27.27
C ILE A 400 -20.24 7.26 -27.72
N ASN A 401 -19.47 8.09 -27.03
CA ASN A 401 -19.36 9.53 -27.32
C ASN A 401 -17.88 9.96 -27.30
N GLY A 402 -17.57 11.06 -28.00
CA GLY A 402 -16.23 11.62 -28.05
C GLY A 402 -15.16 10.66 -28.59
N ILE A 403 -15.44 9.88 -29.65
CA ILE A 403 -14.47 8.94 -30.24
C ILE A 403 -14.19 9.27 -31.71
N GLU A 404 -12.94 9.58 -32.01
CA GLU A 404 -12.44 9.85 -33.38
C GLU A 404 -11.83 8.60 -34.03
N THR A 405 -11.38 7.62 -33.24
CA THR A 405 -10.73 6.40 -33.76
C THR A 405 -11.31 5.13 -33.16
N ILE A 406 -11.74 4.19 -34.01
CA ILE A 406 -12.05 2.81 -33.62
C ILE A 406 -10.93 1.88 -34.09
N ARG A 407 -10.42 1.03 -33.19
CA ARG A 407 -9.42 0.00 -33.48
C ARG A 407 -10.01 -1.40 -33.32
N LEU A 408 -9.96 -2.19 -34.39
CA LEU A 408 -10.49 -3.55 -34.48
C LEU A 408 -9.41 -4.63 -34.24
N PHE A 409 -8.20 -4.27 -33.79
CA PHE A 409 -7.05 -5.16 -33.55
C PHE A 409 -7.22 -6.15 -32.38
N GLY A 410 -8.45 -6.57 -32.08
CA GLY A 410 -8.71 -7.67 -31.17
C GLY A 410 -8.19 -9.00 -31.73
N THR A 411 -8.59 -10.10 -31.12
CA THR A 411 -8.30 -11.43 -31.68
C THR A 411 -9.44 -11.87 -32.61
N GLY A 412 -9.14 -12.72 -33.61
CA GLY A 412 -10.14 -13.13 -34.59
C GLY A 412 -10.71 -11.97 -35.42
N ASP A 413 -11.78 -12.24 -36.17
CA ASP A 413 -12.35 -11.29 -37.13
C ASP A 413 -13.39 -10.39 -36.46
N ASN A 414 -13.06 -9.14 -36.18
CA ASN A 414 -13.96 -8.16 -35.56
C ASN A 414 -14.71 -7.36 -36.63
N THR A 415 -15.94 -6.96 -36.32
CA THR A 415 -16.79 -6.22 -37.26
C THR A 415 -17.34 -4.94 -36.69
N LEU A 416 -17.44 -3.93 -37.55
CA LEU A 416 -18.07 -2.64 -37.26
C LEU A 416 -19.24 -2.41 -38.21
N THR A 417 -20.44 -2.19 -37.68
CA THR A 417 -21.62 -1.79 -38.46
C THR A 417 -21.98 -0.35 -38.13
N LEU A 418 -22.16 0.49 -39.16
CA LEU A 418 -22.41 1.92 -38.98
C LEU A 418 -23.27 2.53 -40.08
N THR A 419 -23.77 3.73 -39.82
CA THR A 419 -24.41 4.63 -40.78
C THR A 419 -23.65 5.96 -40.83
N ALA A 420 -23.98 6.80 -41.81
CA ALA A 420 -23.43 8.16 -41.86
C ALA A 420 -23.85 9.02 -40.67
N ALA A 421 -25.01 8.76 -40.07
CA ALA A 421 -25.46 9.46 -38.86
C ALA A 421 -24.59 9.09 -37.66
N ASP A 422 -24.24 7.81 -37.52
CA ASP A 422 -23.39 7.34 -36.42
C ASP A 422 -22.02 8.01 -36.46
N VAL A 423 -21.41 8.13 -37.65
CA VAL A 423 -20.12 8.84 -37.85
C VAL A 423 -20.20 10.31 -37.45
N LEU A 424 -21.34 10.97 -37.66
CA LEU A 424 -21.53 12.38 -37.29
C LEU A 424 -21.81 12.60 -35.80
N ASN A 425 -22.23 11.56 -35.09
CA ASN A 425 -22.62 11.65 -33.67
C ASN A 425 -21.55 11.08 -32.73
N LEU A 426 -20.55 10.38 -33.26
CA LEU A 426 -19.50 9.72 -32.49
C LEU A 426 -18.48 10.69 -31.88
N SER A 427 -18.15 11.76 -32.59
CA SER A 427 -17.14 12.74 -32.19
C SER A 427 -17.77 14.13 -32.11
N ASP A 428 -17.42 14.86 -31.06
CA ASP A 428 -17.84 16.26 -30.88
C ASP A 428 -16.93 17.26 -31.62
N THR A 429 -15.79 16.79 -32.13
CA THR A 429 -14.73 17.64 -32.71
C THR A 429 -14.61 17.48 -34.22
N SER A 430 -15.09 16.37 -34.78
CA SER A 430 -14.86 15.99 -36.17
C SER A 430 -16.01 15.16 -36.75
N ASN A 431 -16.32 15.42 -38.01
CA ASN A 431 -17.20 14.54 -38.80
C ASN A 431 -16.44 13.34 -39.42
N THR A 432 -15.20 13.10 -38.97
CA THR A 432 -14.31 12.07 -39.51
C THR A 432 -14.07 10.98 -38.49
N LEU A 433 -14.50 9.76 -38.81
CA LEU A 433 -14.17 8.57 -38.04
C LEU A 433 -13.00 7.83 -38.73
N LYS A 434 -11.97 7.50 -37.96
CA LYS A 434 -10.86 6.66 -38.39
C LYS A 434 -11.06 5.23 -37.88
N VAL A 435 -10.95 4.25 -38.77
CA VAL A 435 -11.08 2.83 -38.39
C VAL A 435 -9.85 2.06 -38.84
N ASN A 436 -9.19 1.38 -37.91
CA ASN A 436 -8.08 0.49 -38.18
C ASN A 436 -8.41 -0.94 -37.75
N GLY A 437 -7.76 -1.91 -38.36
CA GLY A 437 -7.92 -3.33 -38.04
C GLY A 437 -6.90 -4.17 -38.80
N ASP A 438 -6.93 -5.47 -38.56
CA ASP A 438 -6.10 -6.44 -39.26
C ASP A 438 -6.89 -7.25 -40.30
N ALA A 439 -6.21 -8.23 -40.91
CA ALA A 439 -6.77 -9.02 -41.99
C ALA A 439 -7.81 -10.00 -41.45
N GLY A 440 -9.08 -9.76 -41.77
CA GLY A 440 -10.23 -10.52 -41.26
C GLY A 440 -11.33 -9.59 -40.82
N ASP A 441 -10.95 -8.42 -40.31
CA ASP A 441 -11.86 -7.38 -39.87
C ASP A 441 -12.70 -6.79 -41.00
N ARG A 442 -13.92 -6.36 -40.66
CA ARG A 442 -14.87 -5.87 -41.67
C ARG A 442 -15.77 -4.75 -41.19
N ILE A 443 -16.01 -3.79 -42.07
CA ILE A 443 -17.01 -2.73 -41.90
C ILE A 443 -18.24 -3.02 -42.78
N PHE A 444 -19.43 -2.84 -42.20
CA PHE A 444 -20.73 -2.92 -42.88
C PHE A 444 -21.47 -1.57 -42.83
N GLY A 445 -22.34 -1.34 -43.81
CA GLY A 445 -23.17 -0.12 -43.89
C GLY A 445 -22.71 0.88 -44.97
N LEU A 446 -21.77 0.48 -45.81
CA LEU A 446 -21.23 1.29 -46.90
C LEU A 446 -21.85 0.97 -48.27
N SER A 447 -22.70 -0.07 -48.36
CA SER A 447 -23.31 -0.54 -49.62
C SER A 447 -24.32 0.41 -50.27
N HIS A 448 -24.76 1.48 -49.60
CA HIS A 448 -25.63 2.52 -50.16
C HIS A 448 -25.30 3.90 -49.58
N GLY A 449 -25.33 4.94 -50.44
CA GLY A 449 -25.25 6.35 -50.02
C GLY A 449 -23.84 6.91 -49.83
N TRP A 450 -22.82 6.05 -49.72
CA TRP A 450 -21.42 6.47 -49.61
C TRP A 450 -20.79 6.70 -50.98
N GLY A 451 -19.86 7.65 -51.05
CA GLY A 451 -18.96 7.89 -52.17
C GLY A 451 -17.53 7.44 -51.85
N ASP A 452 -16.77 7.13 -52.90
CA ASP A 452 -15.37 6.70 -52.81
C ASP A 452 -14.42 7.88 -53.03
N GLY A 453 -13.60 8.19 -52.03
CA GLY A 453 -12.56 9.23 -52.05
C GLY A 453 -11.18 8.72 -52.49
N GLY A 454 -11.04 7.42 -52.73
CA GLY A 454 -9.78 6.75 -53.05
C GLY A 454 -8.94 6.43 -51.81
N ILE A 455 -7.74 5.90 -52.06
CA ILE A 455 -6.79 5.51 -51.03
C ILE A 455 -5.68 6.57 -50.91
N HIS A 456 -5.46 7.06 -49.69
CA HIS A 456 -4.39 8.01 -49.33
C HIS A 456 -3.78 7.59 -47.99
N ASP A 457 -2.44 7.58 -47.89
CA ASP A 457 -1.69 7.35 -46.65
C ASP A 457 -2.22 6.17 -45.78
N ASP A 458 -2.36 4.99 -46.41
CA ASP A 458 -2.85 3.72 -45.82
C ASP A 458 -4.33 3.66 -45.42
N PHE A 459 -5.13 4.67 -45.81
CA PHE A 459 -6.58 4.69 -45.61
C PHE A 459 -7.34 4.77 -46.93
N HIS A 460 -8.39 3.96 -47.05
CA HIS A 460 -9.46 4.16 -48.04
C HIS A 460 -10.48 5.14 -47.46
N THR A 461 -10.68 6.26 -48.14
CA THR A 461 -11.64 7.29 -47.74
C THR A 461 -13.03 7.02 -48.34
N PHE A 462 -14.05 7.01 -47.49
CA PHE A 462 -15.45 7.05 -47.89
C PHE A 462 -16.10 8.31 -47.34
N PHE A 463 -17.08 8.85 -48.06
CA PHE A 463 -17.82 10.03 -47.60
C PHE A 463 -19.33 9.90 -47.86
N ASN A 464 -20.14 10.47 -46.99
CA ASN A 464 -21.59 10.57 -47.15
C ASN A 464 -22.04 11.92 -46.59
N ASP A 465 -22.41 12.84 -47.48
CA ASP A 465 -22.60 14.26 -47.18
C ASP A 465 -21.39 14.86 -46.42
N ALA A 466 -21.56 15.14 -45.13
CA ALA A 466 -20.51 15.71 -44.28
C ALA A 466 -19.71 14.64 -43.52
N ALA A 467 -20.19 13.40 -43.46
CA ALA A 467 -19.53 12.30 -42.78
C ALA A 467 -18.35 11.80 -43.62
N VAL A 468 -17.20 11.60 -42.98
CA VAL A 468 -15.99 11.05 -43.59
C VAL A 468 -15.56 9.82 -42.79
N LEU A 469 -15.29 8.73 -43.50
CA LEU A 469 -14.78 7.50 -42.91
C LEU A 469 -13.41 7.20 -43.53
N LEU A 470 -12.39 7.09 -42.68
CA LEU A 470 -11.04 6.68 -43.08
C LEU A 470 -10.83 5.23 -42.64
N VAL A 471 -10.88 4.30 -43.59
CA VAL A 471 -10.78 2.86 -43.33
C VAL A 471 -9.38 2.38 -43.66
N GLY A 472 -8.67 1.80 -42.69
CA GLY A 472 -7.35 1.22 -42.94
C GLY A 472 -7.41 0.15 -44.03
N ILE A 473 -6.44 0.14 -44.94
CA ILE A 473 -6.43 -0.74 -46.14
C ILE A 473 -6.50 -2.25 -45.84
N ASN A 474 -6.27 -2.66 -44.60
CA ASN A 474 -6.35 -4.06 -44.18
C ASN A 474 -7.77 -4.49 -43.76
N VAL A 475 -8.70 -3.53 -43.60
CA VAL A 475 -10.08 -3.78 -43.19
C VAL A 475 -10.98 -3.89 -44.42
N ALA A 476 -11.77 -4.96 -44.51
CA ALA A 476 -12.68 -5.16 -45.62
C ALA A 476 -13.96 -4.30 -45.48
N THR A 477 -14.58 -3.93 -46.60
CA THR A 477 -15.87 -3.20 -46.59
C THR A 477 -16.93 -3.91 -47.44
N ASP A 478 -18.21 -3.53 -47.25
CA ASP A 478 -19.34 -3.88 -48.11
C ASP A 478 -19.64 -2.84 -49.21
N PHE A 479 -18.75 -1.87 -49.42
CA PHE A 479 -18.86 -0.87 -50.47
C PHE A 479 -18.80 -1.53 -51.87
N VAL A 480 -19.63 -1.07 -52.81
CA VAL A 480 -19.83 -1.67 -54.15
C VAL A 480 -19.43 -0.74 -55.27
#